data_AF-A0A2E2THV5-F1
#
_entry.id   AF-A0A2E2THV5-F1
#
_cell.length_a   1.000
_cell.length_b   1.000
_cell.length_c   1.000
_cell.angle_alpha   90.00
_cell.angle_beta   90.00
_cell.angle_gamma   90.00
#
_symmetry.space_group_name_H-M   'P 1'
#
loop_
_entity.id
_entity.type
_entity.pdbx_description
1 polymer ?
#
loop_
_entity_poly.entity_id
_entity_poly.type
_entity_poly.pdbx_seq_one_letter_code
_entity_poly.pdbx_strand_id
1 'polypeptide(L)'
;MKKRYGFFVIGLVLLCIAIGLVFILKNNTSVNINGSQETSLYHDQAVKICQLLNKSVALYQAKQFKQAHTVAENAYWNVYDNILEIKYRPYVTPEKIFNVEEQFHQFSNTVLGASDAKQSVTQQAKNLCEEVNKQALFLTNKS
;
A
#
# COMPACT_ATOMS: atom_id res chain seq x y z
N MET A 1 -32.76 -52.83 28.01
CA MET A 1 -31.32 -53.22 28.08
C MET A 1 -30.51 -52.29 27.18
N LYS A 2 -29.49 -51.62 27.73
CA LYS A 2 -28.64 -50.60 27.08
C LYS A 2 -27.50 -51.25 26.28
N LYS A 3 -27.25 -50.82 25.04
CA LYS A 3 -26.00 -51.03 24.27
C LYS A 3 -25.65 -49.70 23.59
N ARG A 4 -24.88 -48.82 24.26
CA ARG A 4 -23.42 -48.59 24.15
C ARG A 4 -22.96 -48.21 22.73
N TYR A 5 -22.87 -46.90 22.53
CA TYR A 5 -22.18 -46.20 21.45
C TYR A 5 -20.67 -46.47 21.54
N GLY A 6 -20.13 -47.10 20.50
CA GLY A 6 -18.72 -47.43 20.37
C GLY A 6 -17.93 -46.24 19.87
N PHE A 7 -17.18 -45.64 20.79
CA PHE A 7 -15.93 -44.89 20.60
C PHE A 7 -15.15 -45.33 19.35
N PHE A 8 -15.23 -44.59 18.24
CA PHE A 8 -14.33 -44.82 17.09
C PHE A 8 -14.07 -43.58 16.22
N VAL A 9 -14.09 -42.37 16.79
CA VAL A 9 -13.80 -41.12 16.04
C VAL A 9 -12.89 -40.17 16.83
N ILE A 10 -11.87 -40.70 17.51
CA ILE A 10 -10.87 -39.87 18.23
C ILE A 10 -9.43 -40.21 17.78
N GLY A 11 -9.25 -41.10 16.80
CA GLY A 11 -7.92 -41.53 16.32
C GLY A 11 -7.40 -40.81 15.07
N LEU A 12 -8.12 -39.85 14.50
CA LEU A 12 -7.78 -39.26 13.19
C LEU A 12 -7.54 -37.74 13.21
N VAL A 13 -7.40 -37.13 14.39
CA VAL A 13 -7.20 -35.68 14.55
C VAL A 13 -5.76 -35.30 14.94
N LEU A 14 -4.91 -36.28 15.27
CA LEU A 14 -3.55 -36.03 15.79
C LEU A 14 -2.40 -36.29 14.80
N LEU A 15 -2.69 -36.66 13.54
CA LEU A 15 -1.65 -36.99 12.54
C LEU A 15 -1.55 -36.00 11.35
N CYS A 16 -2.23 -34.85 11.41
CA CYS A 16 -2.07 -33.80 10.38
C CYS A 16 -1.25 -32.58 10.83
N ILE A 17 -0.87 -32.52 12.11
CA ILE A 17 -0.15 -31.36 12.67
C ILE A 17 1.37 -31.49 12.48
N ALA A 18 1.91 -32.69 12.21
CA ALA A 18 3.36 -32.92 12.16
C ALA A 18 3.99 -32.78 10.76
N ILE A 19 3.23 -32.68 9.67
CA ILE A 19 3.77 -32.61 8.29
C ILE A 19 3.68 -31.18 7.70
N GLY A 20 2.81 -30.32 8.23
CA GLY A 20 2.63 -28.94 7.75
C GLY A 20 3.65 -27.93 8.27
N LEU A 21 4.57 -28.31 9.16
CA LEU A 21 5.51 -27.39 9.82
C LEU A 21 6.95 -27.44 9.27
N VAL A 22 7.24 -28.32 8.32
CA VAL A 22 8.60 -28.50 7.76
C VAL A 22 8.84 -27.66 6.48
N PHE A 23 7.81 -26.98 5.94
CA PHE A 23 7.89 -26.33 4.62
C PHE A 23 7.89 -24.79 4.61
N ILE A 24 8.15 -24.12 5.74
CA ILE A 24 8.30 -22.65 5.77
C ILE A 24 9.57 -22.24 6.53
N LEU A 25 10.71 -22.85 6.21
CA LEU A 25 12.03 -22.34 6.64
C LEU A 25 13.08 -22.63 5.56
N LYS A 26 12.83 -22.17 4.33
CA LYS A 26 13.86 -22.07 3.29
C LYS A 26 13.39 -21.15 2.17
N ASN A 27 13.51 -19.85 2.43
CA ASN A 27 13.81 -18.83 1.42
C ASN A 27 14.34 -17.56 2.11
N ASN A 28 15.32 -17.74 3.00
CA ASN A 28 16.33 -16.70 3.23
C ASN A 28 17.49 -16.99 2.30
N THR A 29 17.23 -16.86 1.01
CA THR A 29 18.30 -16.59 0.06
C THR A 29 18.69 -15.14 0.33
N SER A 30 19.65 -14.96 1.22
CA SER A 30 20.41 -13.71 1.31
C SER A 30 21.12 -13.56 -0.03
N VAL A 31 20.43 -12.95 -0.99
CA VAL A 31 21.04 -12.47 -2.21
C VAL A 31 22.02 -11.41 -1.75
N ASN A 32 23.29 -11.74 -1.83
CA ASN A 32 24.39 -10.80 -1.67
C ASN A 32 24.34 -9.85 -2.87
N ILE A 33 23.55 -8.78 -2.76
CA ILE A 33 23.61 -7.65 -3.68
C ILE A 33 24.61 -6.68 -3.07
N ASN A 34 25.89 -6.95 -3.31
CA ASN A 34 26.92 -5.92 -3.25
C ASN A 34 26.57 -4.86 -4.29
N GLY A 35 26.00 -3.78 -3.78
CA GLY A 35 25.40 -2.68 -4.52
C GLY A 35 24.24 -2.13 -3.71
N SER A 36 24.48 -1.69 -2.46
CA SER A 36 23.49 -0.91 -1.73
C SER A 36 23.30 0.40 -2.48
N GLN A 37 22.37 0.42 -3.43
CA GLN A 37 21.77 1.65 -3.91
C GLN A 37 21.18 2.29 -2.66
N GLU A 38 21.89 3.28 -2.12
CA GLU A 38 21.38 4.12 -1.05
C GLU A 38 20.07 4.72 -1.57
N THR A 39 18.93 4.24 -1.08
CA THR A 39 17.65 4.77 -1.49
C THR A 39 17.56 6.18 -0.94
N SER A 40 17.28 7.15 -1.81
CA SER A 40 17.16 8.53 -1.35
C SER A 40 15.95 8.65 -0.42
N LEU A 41 16.02 9.57 0.54
CA LEU A 41 14.90 9.93 1.41
C LEU A 41 13.59 10.12 0.62
N TYR A 42 13.69 10.75 -0.55
CA TYR A 42 12.54 11.06 -1.41
C TYR A 42 11.96 9.82 -2.08
N HIS A 43 12.80 8.87 -2.50
CA HIS A 43 12.35 7.58 -3.01
C HIS A 43 11.53 6.84 -1.95
N ASP A 44 12.04 6.78 -0.71
CA ASP A 44 11.35 6.10 0.39
C ASP A 44 9.99 6.76 0.71
N GLN A 45 9.89 8.09 0.64
CA GLN A 45 8.61 8.78 0.80
C GLN A 45 7.63 8.48 -0.35
N ALA A 46 8.08 8.44 -1.60
CA ALA A 46 7.23 8.07 -2.73
C ALA A 46 6.73 6.62 -2.61
N VAL A 47 7.58 5.70 -2.18
CA VAL A 47 7.19 4.30 -1.90
C VAL A 47 6.12 4.26 -0.79
N LYS A 48 6.31 5.01 0.30
CA LYS A 48 5.34 5.09 1.39
C LYS A 48 3.99 5.66 0.93
N ILE A 49 3.98 6.71 0.11
CA ILE A 49 2.76 7.26 -0.49
C ILE A 49 2.05 6.17 -1.30
N CYS A 50 2.77 5.46 -2.17
CA CYS A 50 2.20 4.39 -2.99
C CYS A 50 1.63 3.24 -2.17
N GLN A 51 2.28 2.85 -1.08
CA GLN A 51 1.77 1.84 -0.16
C GLN A 51 0.45 2.28 0.49
N LEU A 52 0.34 3.55 0.91
CA LEU A 52 -0.88 4.10 1.47
C LEU A 52 -2.01 4.16 0.43
N LEU A 53 -1.73 4.62 -0.80
CA LEU A 53 -2.71 4.64 -1.89
C LEU A 53 -3.21 3.22 -2.20
N ASN A 54 -2.32 2.24 -2.34
CA ASN A 54 -2.71 0.84 -2.56
C ASN A 54 -3.53 0.26 -1.40
N LYS A 55 -3.19 0.62 -0.15
CA LYS A 55 -3.98 0.25 1.02
C LYS A 55 -5.37 0.87 0.98
N SER A 56 -5.49 2.14 0.56
CA SER A 56 -6.78 2.81 0.38
C SER A 56 -7.63 2.10 -0.68
N VAL A 57 -7.05 1.72 -1.83
CA VAL A 57 -7.73 0.94 -2.87
C VAL A 57 -8.25 -0.39 -2.31
N ALA A 58 -7.44 -1.12 -1.54
CA ALA A 58 -7.85 -2.39 -0.94
C ALA A 58 -9.02 -2.22 0.05
N LEU A 59 -8.96 -1.20 0.91
CA LEU A 59 -10.05 -0.85 1.84
C LEU A 59 -11.33 -0.48 1.09
N TYR A 60 -11.21 0.29 0.01
CA TYR A 60 -12.34 0.66 -0.85
C TYR A 60 -12.99 -0.59 -1.49
N GLN A 61 -12.18 -1.50 -2.04
CA GLN A 61 -12.66 -2.76 -2.62
C GLN A 61 -13.36 -3.64 -1.57
N ALA A 62 -12.91 -3.58 -0.32
CA ALA A 62 -13.55 -4.22 0.84
C ALA A 62 -14.77 -3.45 1.38
N LYS A 63 -15.23 -2.39 0.68
CA LYS A 63 -16.35 -1.51 1.06
C LYS A 63 -16.15 -0.75 2.38
N GLN A 64 -14.89 -0.60 2.84
CA GLN A 64 -14.52 0.15 4.04
C GLN A 64 -14.23 1.63 3.69
N PHE A 65 -15.19 2.32 3.07
CA PHE A 65 -15.01 3.63 2.43
C PHE A 65 -14.42 4.71 3.34
N LYS A 66 -14.90 4.82 4.58
CA LYS A 66 -14.36 5.80 5.55
C LYS A 66 -12.88 5.57 5.84
N GLN A 67 -12.48 4.31 6.01
CA GLN A 67 -11.08 3.97 6.28
C GLN A 67 -10.22 4.18 5.03
N ALA A 68 -10.74 3.83 3.85
CA ALA A 68 -10.08 4.10 2.58
C ALA A 68 -9.79 5.59 2.41
N HIS A 69 -10.79 6.44 2.64
CA HIS A 69 -10.67 7.89 2.62
C HIS A 69 -9.62 8.40 3.62
N THR A 70 -9.67 7.97 4.89
CA THR A 70 -8.67 8.37 5.89
C THR A 70 -7.25 7.98 5.48
N VAL A 71 -7.04 6.79 4.92
CA VAL A 71 -5.72 6.36 4.44
C VAL A 71 -5.26 7.19 3.23
N ALA A 72 -6.17 7.56 2.33
CA ALA A 72 -5.87 8.43 1.18
C ALA A 72 -5.46 9.84 1.65
N GLU A 73 -6.23 10.46 2.53
CA GLU A 73 -5.91 11.76 3.12
C GLU A 73 -4.55 11.74 3.85
N ASN A 74 -4.26 10.67 4.59
CA ASN A 74 -2.97 10.50 5.26
C ASN A 74 -1.79 10.39 4.29
N ALA A 75 -2.00 9.85 3.08
CA ALA A 75 -0.95 9.82 2.06
C ALA A 75 -0.58 11.24 1.60
N TYR A 76 -1.58 12.11 1.49
CA TYR A 76 -1.39 13.51 1.16
C TYR A 76 -0.78 14.30 2.33
N TRP A 77 -1.55 14.48 3.42
CA TRP A 77 -1.16 15.38 4.51
C TRP A 77 0.11 14.93 5.22
N ASN A 78 0.25 13.65 5.56
CA ASN A 78 1.36 13.20 6.42
C ASN A 78 2.64 12.87 5.67
N VAL A 79 2.60 12.77 4.33
CA VAL A 79 3.76 12.33 3.55
C VAL A 79 4.02 13.26 2.36
N TYR A 80 3.06 13.44 1.47
CA TYR A 80 3.26 14.29 0.29
C TYR A 80 3.46 15.76 0.67
N ASP A 81 2.45 16.40 1.27
CA ASP A 81 2.47 17.83 1.62
C ASP A 81 3.63 18.15 2.57
N ASN A 82 3.72 17.39 3.67
CA ASN A 82 4.70 17.63 4.74
C ASN A 82 6.18 17.33 4.38
N ILE A 83 6.46 16.59 3.29
CA ILE A 83 7.84 16.17 3.00
C ILE A 83 8.20 16.40 1.54
N LEU A 84 7.46 15.80 0.63
CA LEU A 84 7.83 15.75 -0.78
C LEU A 84 7.50 17.08 -1.49
N GLU A 85 6.31 17.62 -1.26
CA GLU A 85 5.85 18.89 -1.82
C GLU A 85 6.72 20.05 -1.36
N ILE A 86 6.98 20.19 -0.05
CA ILE A 86 7.82 21.28 0.50
C ILE A 86 9.19 21.33 -0.19
N LYS A 87 9.77 20.16 -0.49
CA LYS A 87 11.07 20.07 -1.15
C LYS A 87 10.99 20.25 -2.65
N TYR A 88 9.88 19.87 -3.28
CA TYR A 88 9.67 20.00 -4.73
C TYR A 88 9.23 21.40 -5.16
N ARG A 89 8.46 22.10 -4.32
CA ARG A 89 7.84 23.41 -4.60
C ARG A 89 8.81 24.47 -5.18
N PRO A 90 10.08 24.61 -4.73
CA PRO A 90 11.00 25.60 -5.30
C PRO A 90 11.38 25.38 -6.78
N TYR A 91 11.09 24.20 -7.33
CA TYR A 91 11.52 23.79 -8.67
C TYR A 91 10.39 23.80 -9.71
N VAL A 92 9.15 24.08 -9.30
CA VAL A 92 7.96 24.00 -10.16
C VAL A 92 7.03 25.18 -9.95
N THR A 93 6.10 25.37 -10.88
CA THR A 93 5.06 26.39 -10.76
C THR A 93 4.04 26.00 -9.69
N PRO A 94 3.38 26.98 -9.04
CA PRO A 94 2.26 26.72 -8.13
C PRO A 94 1.15 25.88 -8.78
N GLU A 95 0.84 26.13 -10.06
CA GLU A 95 -0.12 25.34 -10.83
C GLU A 95 0.22 23.84 -10.82
N LYS A 96 1.49 23.48 -11.02
CA LYS A 96 1.91 22.08 -11.01
C LYS A 96 1.73 21.44 -9.64
N ILE A 97 1.92 22.20 -8.56
CA ILE A 97 1.68 21.72 -7.19
C ILE A 97 0.19 21.52 -6.94
N PHE A 98 -0.64 22.52 -7.24
CA PHE A 98 -2.09 22.45 -7.04
C PHE A 98 -2.74 21.34 -7.88
N ASN A 99 -2.23 21.07 -9.08
CA ASN A 99 -2.72 19.95 -9.89
C ASN A 99 -2.48 18.58 -9.24
N VAL A 100 -1.44 18.42 -8.42
CA VAL A 100 -1.17 17.16 -7.71
C VAL A 100 -1.97 17.08 -6.42
N GLU A 101 -2.06 18.19 -5.68
CA GLU A 101 -2.97 18.33 -4.55
C GLU A 101 -4.42 17.99 -4.94
N GLU A 102 -4.91 18.56 -6.05
CA GLU A 102 -6.26 18.27 -6.56
C GLU A 102 -6.45 16.78 -6.86
N GLN A 103 -5.46 16.13 -7.46
CA GLN A 103 -5.55 14.68 -7.73
C GLN A 103 -5.64 13.86 -6.43
N PHE A 104 -4.92 14.24 -5.37
CA PHE A 104 -5.05 13.59 -4.06
C PHE A 104 -6.45 13.76 -3.48
N HIS A 105 -6.99 14.98 -3.49
CA HIS A 105 -8.34 15.27 -2.98
C HIS A 105 -9.43 14.61 -3.83
N GLN A 106 -9.29 14.57 -5.15
CA GLN A 106 -10.20 13.87 -6.04
C GLN A 106 -10.19 12.35 -5.76
N PHE A 107 -9.00 11.77 -5.55
CA PHE A 107 -8.87 10.36 -5.18
C PHE A 107 -9.52 10.07 -3.83
N SER A 108 -9.23 10.87 -2.80
CA SER A 108 -9.78 10.67 -1.45
C SER A 108 -11.30 10.81 -1.44
N ASN A 109 -11.87 11.74 -2.20
CA ASN A 109 -13.30 11.88 -2.39
C ASN A 109 -13.91 10.70 -3.15
N THR A 110 -13.23 10.20 -4.19
CA THR A 110 -13.71 9.05 -4.96
C THR A 110 -13.84 7.80 -4.08
N VAL A 111 -12.85 7.52 -3.22
CA VAL A 111 -12.87 6.34 -2.33
C VAL A 111 -13.85 6.47 -1.15
N LEU A 112 -14.35 7.68 -0.89
CA LEU A 112 -15.43 7.91 0.07
C LEU A 112 -16.81 7.53 -0.52
N GLY A 113 -16.96 7.60 -1.84
CA GLY A 113 -18.20 7.30 -2.55
C GLY A 113 -18.50 5.81 -2.66
N ALA A 114 -19.74 5.40 -2.40
CA ALA A 114 -20.17 3.99 -2.46
C ALA A 114 -20.40 3.45 -3.90
N SER A 115 -20.02 4.20 -4.94
CA SER A 115 -20.12 3.74 -6.33
C SER A 115 -19.19 2.56 -6.59
N ASP A 116 -19.51 1.63 -7.52
CA ASP A 116 -18.64 0.49 -7.86
C ASP A 116 -17.61 0.83 -8.95
N ALA A 117 -16.94 1.98 -8.82
CA ALA A 117 -15.96 2.50 -9.77
C ALA A 117 -14.54 1.92 -9.55
N LYS A 118 -14.43 0.63 -9.25
CA LYS A 118 -13.15 -0.03 -8.84
C LYS A 118 -12.00 0.18 -9.81
N GLN A 119 -12.26 0.08 -11.11
CA GLN A 119 -11.22 0.28 -12.12
C GLN A 119 -10.74 1.74 -12.14
N SER A 120 -11.65 2.71 -11.96
CA SER A 120 -11.32 4.13 -11.86
C SER A 120 -10.45 4.42 -10.64
N VAL A 121 -10.81 3.90 -9.47
CA VAL A 121 -10.06 4.11 -8.22
C VAL A 121 -8.64 3.53 -8.32
N THR A 122 -8.49 2.34 -8.89
CA THR A 122 -7.17 1.71 -9.07
C THR A 122 -6.30 2.52 -10.04
N GLN A 123 -6.90 3.04 -11.12
CA GLN A 123 -6.19 3.86 -12.10
C GLN A 123 -5.76 5.21 -11.51
N GLN A 124 -6.61 5.86 -10.71
CA GLN A 124 -6.28 7.11 -10.02
C GLN A 124 -5.08 6.92 -9.07
N ALA A 125 -5.10 5.86 -8.25
CA ALA A 125 -3.98 5.53 -7.36
C ALA A 125 -2.68 5.31 -8.12
N LYS A 126 -2.75 4.59 -9.26
CA LYS A 126 -1.59 4.35 -10.13
C LYS A 126 -1.04 5.66 -10.71
N ASN A 127 -1.89 6.54 -11.22
CA ASN A 127 -1.48 7.81 -11.80
C ASN A 127 -0.79 8.71 -10.75
N LEU A 128 -1.37 8.80 -9.55
CA LEU A 128 -0.76 9.51 -8.42
C LEU A 128 0.60 8.92 -8.06
N CYS A 129 0.71 7.59 -7.99
CA CYS A 129 1.97 6.90 -7.77
C CYS A 129 3.03 7.25 -8.82
N GLU A 130 2.68 7.24 -10.10
CA GLU A 130 3.62 7.61 -11.16
C GLU A 130 4.08 9.07 -11.02
N GLU A 131 3.17 9.98 -10.68
CA GLU A 131 3.50 11.39 -10.49
C GLU A 131 4.44 11.61 -9.29
N VAL A 132 4.14 11.04 -8.12
CA VAL A 132 5.02 11.22 -6.94
C VAL A 132 6.39 10.54 -7.13
N ASN A 133 6.47 9.44 -7.87
CA ASN A 133 7.75 8.81 -8.20
C ASN A 133 8.58 9.67 -9.14
N LYS A 134 7.96 10.34 -10.12
CA LYS A 134 8.67 11.31 -11.00
C LYS A 134 9.26 12.46 -10.18
N GLN A 135 8.49 13.00 -9.23
CA GLN A 135 8.95 14.06 -8.35
C GLN A 135 10.09 13.59 -7.42
N ALA A 136 9.96 12.41 -6.82
CA ALA A 136 11.02 11.83 -5.99
C ALA A 136 12.32 11.59 -6.78
N LEU A 137 12.22 11.08 -8.01
CA LEU A 137 13.37 10.88 -8.89
C LEU A 137 14.04 12.22 -9.23
N PHE A 138 13.25 13.25 -9.54
CA PHE A 138 13.77 14.59 -9.76
C PHE A 138 14.54 15.11 -8.55
N LEU A 139 13.96 15.03 -7.36
CA LEU A 139 14.60 15.49 -6.13
C LEU A 139 15.87 14.71 -5.81
N THR A 140 15.87 13.40 -6.04
CA THR A 140 17.04 12.52 -5.87
C THR A 140 18.21 12.93 -6.76
N ASN A 141 17.93 13.36 -7.99
CA ASN A 141 18.96 13.81 -8.93
C ASN A 141 19.41 15.26 -8.68
N LYS A 142 18.79 15.97 -7.74
CA LYS A 142 19.09 17.36 -7.37
C LYS A 142 19.72 17.50 -5.98
N SER A 143 19.54 16.50 -5.10
CA SER A 143 20.20 16.36 -3.80
C SER A 143 21.64 15.89 -3.95
#